data_AF-Q12T58-F1
#
_entry.id   AF-Q12T58-F1
#
_cell.length_a   1.000
_cell.length_b   1.000
_cell.length_c   1.000
_cell.angle_alpha   90.00
_cell.angle_beta   90.00
_cell.angle_gamma   90.00
#
_symmetry.space_group_name_H-M   'P 1'
#
loop_
_entity.id
_entity.type
_entity.pdbx_description
1 polymer ?
#
loop_
_entity_poly.entity_id
_entity_poly.type
_entity_poly.pdbx_seq_one_letter_code
_entity_poly.pdbx_strand_id
1 'polypeptide(L)'
;MNSLSHLATSAPKRNLLQGLWQFWFKDLGSVSFLVTGLLSLPVALAIGLSLEGEKALQVAALMLNMGIVSTSCAIAWQGLRLQASEWAVLVPHYREHIFSQMALIGFSFLGLGLACIYLLDAWQLLASLSLMLAASGTFIALCQKRPNAFNLSILLYLSGIVATDIAAFIPSTLLMVFNVLAGVYLCLSVKGIAWHADAKSVYLNSTETGWMWLPSFAQGKVTQAIQKFFMPINFFIGPMFLMPLVLIPLTFLGLHWFGDADPQHSSLFVFIYLNSILCILLHWSRIMRWQGMQTLYLLPIFHGWQGFAQLMYRSQLKLLMLICVTFALVTAVTHSAQASLAAWLTPNLVNVSLCALSLGLGSLCRTVRQIALVFIGIAFGVVLISVCLKEFGYLLSTSVDTVFYGYSYTLVASGIFSLLGLALLSWGSASFARVKIT
;
A
#
# COMPACT_ATOMS: atom_id res chain seq x y z
N MET A 1 51.06 7.38 -25.79
CA MET A 1 50.31 6.13 -25.57
C MET A 1 50.78 5.29 -24.38
N ASN A 2 51.71 5.73 -23.52
CA ASN A 2 52.26 4.89 -22.41
C ASN A 2 52.22 5.56 -21.01
N SER A 3 51.17 6.31 -20.64
CA SER A 3 51.11 6.96 -19.30
C SER A 3 49.88 6.63 -18.45
N LEU A 4 49.06 5.64 -18.83
CA LEU A 4 47.87 5.23 -18.07
C LEU A 4 47.99 3.82 -17.45
N SER A 5 49.12 3.14 -17.61
CA SER A 5 49.32 1.78 -17.07
C SER A 5 49.63 1.75 -15.56
N HIS A 6 50.00 2.88 -14.94
CA HIS A 6 50.36 2.94 -13.52
C HIS A 6 49.19 3.19 -12.56
N LEU A 7 47.97 3.47 -13.07
CA LEU A 7 46.76 3.60 -12.23
C LEU A 7 46.01 2.26 -12.03
N ALA A 8 46.57 1.16 -12.51
CA ALA A 8 46.06 -0.20 -12.25
C ALA A 8 46.51 -0.75 -10.87
N THR A 9 46.72 0.13 -9.88
CA THR A 9 46.91 -0.29 -8.49
C THR A 9 45.55 -0.63 -7.89
N SER A 10 45.27 -1.94 -7.80
CA SER A 10 44.20 -2.55 -7.00
C SER A 10 42.97 -1.67 -6.79
N ALA A 11 42.01 -1.75 -7.72
CA ALA A 11 40.70 -1.14 -7.52
C ALA A 11 40.21 -1.54 -6.10
N PRO A 12 39.98 -0.58 -5.19
CA PRO A 12 39.63 -0.89 -3.81
C PRO A 12 38.40 -1.79 -3.84
N LYS A 13 38.46 -2.91 -3.11
CA LYS A 13 37.38 -3.91 -3.04
C LYS A 13 36.10 -3.17 -2.65
N ARG A 14 35.22 -2.92 -3.62
CA ARG A 14 34.08 -2.02 -3.43
C ARG A 14 33.12 -2.66 -2.43
N ASN A 15 32.79 -1.91 -1.39
CA ASN A 15 31.88 -2.37 -0.37
C ASN A 15 30.46 -2.42 -0.94
N LEU A 16 29.86 -3.61 -1.03
CA LEU A 16 28.50 -3.83 -1.53
C LEU A 16 27.44 -2.98 -0.80
N LEU A 17 27.68 -2.67 0.47
CA LEU A 17 26.79 -1.86 1.31
C LEU A 17 26.91 -0.36 1.04
N GLN A 18 27.93 0.07 0.29
CA GLN A 18 28.15 1.49 0.01
C GLN A 18 26.94 2.06 -0.74
N GLY A 19 26.36 3.14 -0.21
CA GLY A 19 25.20 3.79 -0.82
C GLY A 19 23.88 3.05 -0.68
N LEU A 20 23.83 1.87 -0.03
CA LEU A 20 22.60 1.10 0.18
C LEU A 20 21.50 1.95 0.83
N TRP A 21 21.86 2.75 1.85
CA TRP A 21 20.96 3.72 2.48
C TRP A 21 20.36 4.73 1.49
N GLN A 22 21.19 5.28 0.60
CA GLN A 22 20.78 6.30 -0.36
C GLN A 22 19.90 5.73 -1.47
N PHE A 23 20.21 4.52 -1.94
CA PHE A 23 19.48 3.91 -3.03
C PHE A 23 18.17 3.29 -2.59
N TRP A 24 18.14 2.60 -1.44
CA TRP A 24 17.00 1.78 -1.04
C TRP A 24 16.12 2.41 0.02
N PHE A 25 16.70 3.15 0.97
CA PHE A 25 15.96 3.69 2.11
C PHE A 25 15.56 5.16 1.94
N LYS A 26 16.23 5.90 1.06
CA LYS A 26 15.78 7.26 0.68
C LYS A 26 14.88 7.29 -0.54
N ASP A 27 14.88 6.24 -1.35
CA ASP A 27 13.91 6.07 -2.43
C ASP A 27 12.58 5.61 -1.85
N LEU A 28 11.55 6.42 -2.05
CA LEU A 28 10.25 6.28 -1.39
C LEU A 28 9.51 5.02 -1.86
N GLY A 29 9.65 4.63 -3.13
CA GLY A 29 9.03 3.38 -3.59
C GLY A 29 9.70 2.16 -3.00
N SER A 30 11.02 2.13 -3.08
CA SER A 30 11.82 1.06 -2.49
C SER A 30 11.58 0.88 -1.00
N VAL A 31 11.65 1.96 -0.22
CA VAL A 31 11.51 1.87 1.24
C VAL A 31 10.09 1.47 1.65
N SER A 32 9.05 1.92 0.95
CA SER A 32 7.66 1.54 1.24
C SER A 32 7.45 0.03 1.10
N PHE A 33 7.98 -0.57 0.04
CA PHE A 33 7.93 -2.01 -0.15
C PHE A 33 8.84 -2.76 0.81
N LEU A 34 10.07 -2.30 1.05
CA LEU A 34 10.97 -2.96 2.00
C LEU A 34 10.44 -2.95 3.43
N VAL A 35 9.86 -1.84 3.89
CA VAL A 35 9.28 -1.76 5.23
C VAL A 35 8.11 -2.73 5.36
N THR A 36 7.24 -2.81 4.35
CA THR A 36 6.11 -3.76 4.33
C THR A 36 6.61 -5.20 4.33
N GLY A 37 7.63 -5.51 3.52
CA GLY A 37 8.30 -6.81 3.49
C GLY A 37 8.89 -7.17 4.86
N LEU A 38 9.68 -6.28 5.45
CA LEU A 38 10.32 -6.51 6.75
C LEU A 38 9.31 -6.63 7.90
N LEU A 39 8.21 -5.87 7.88
CA LEU A 39 7.15 -5.96 8.90
C LEU A 39 6.39 -7.29 8.84
N SER A 40 6.35 -7.95 7.68
CA SER A 40 5.68 -9.24 7.57
C SER A 40 6.33 -10.35 8.41
N LEU A 41 7.65 -10.31 8.61
CA LEU A 41 8.40 -11.31 9.37
C LEU A 41 8.03 -11.32 10.87
N PRO A 42 8.16 -10.21 11.62
CA PRO A 42 7.80 -10.20 13.03
C PRO A 42 6.29 -10.41 13.24
N VAL A 43 5.43 -9.98 12.29
CA VAL A 43 3.98 -10.25 12.38
C VAL A 43 3.70 -11.74 12.18
N ALA A 44 4.35 -12.38 11.21
CA ALA A 44 4.24 -13.83 11.00
C ALA A 44 4.71 -14.62 12.23
N LEU A 45 5.85 -14.22 12.83
CA LEU A 45 6.36 -14.83 14.06
C LEU A 45 5.43 -14.59 15.24
N ALA A 46 5.00 -13.35 15.47
CA ALA A 46 4.12 -13.02 16.59
C ALA A 46 2.80 -13.80 16.51
N ILE A 47 2.18 -13.87 15.33
CA ILE A 47 0.93 -14.59 15.12
C ILE A 47 1.15 -16.11 15.19
N GLY A 48 2.18 -16.62 14.51
CA GLY A 48 2.48 -18.05 14.48
C GLY A 48 2.89 -18.63 15.83
N LEU A 49 3.51 -17.84 16.70
CA LEU A 49 3.89 -18.25 18.06
C LEU A 49 2.78 -18.04 19.10
N SER A 50 1.87 -17.07 18.89
CA SER A 50 0.84 -16.72 19.88
C SER A 50 -0.49 -17.44 19.67
N LEU A 51 -0.78 -17.87 18.44
CA LEU A 51 -2.02 -18.55 18.10
C LEU A 51 -1.75 -20.01 17.80
N GLU A 52 -2.51 -20.90 18.43
CA GLU A 52 -2.44 -22.33 18.14
C GLU A 52 -3.40 -22.71 17.00
N GLY A 53 -2.98 -23.68 16.18
CA GLY A 53 -3.82 -24.29 15.15
C GLY A 53 -3.68 -23.72 13.73
N GLU A 54 -4.47 -24.28 12.82
CA GLU A 54 -4.35 -24.08 11.37
C GLU A 54 -4.54 -22.63 10.92
N LYS A 55 -5.36 -21.85 11.64
CA LYS A 55 -5.59 -20.42 11.35
C LYS A 55 -4.34 -19.58 11.57
N ALA A 56 -3.53 -19.90 12.58
CA ALA A 56 -2.29 -19.19 12.85
C ALA A 56 -1.31 -19.38 11.68
N LEU A 57 -1.20 -20.64 11.22
CA LEU A 57 -0.37 -21.04 10.10
C LEU A 57 -0.80 -20.36 8.80
N GLN A 58 -2.10 -20.29 8.51
CA GLN A 58 -2.64 -19.59 7.33
C GLN A 58 -2.30 -18.10 7.34
N VAL A 59 -2.44 -17.43 8.49
CA VAL A 59 -2.09 -16.01 8.61
C VAL A 59 -0.57 -15.81 8.51
N ALA A 60 0.24 -16.67 9.12
CA ALA A 60 1.69 -16.62 8.98
C ALA A 60 2.12 -16.82 7.51
N ALA A 61 1.50 -17.77 6.81
CA ALA A 61 1.71 -18.01 5.39
C ALA A 61 1.37 -16.77 4.55
N LEU A 62 0.22 -16.15 4.80
CA LEU A 62 -0.18 -14.92 4.14
C LEU A 62 0.86 -13.82 4.35
N MET A 63 1.29 -13.59 5.60
CA MET A 63 2.29 -12.57 5.90
C MET A 63 3.61 -12.84 5.18
N LEU A 64 4.14 -14.06 5.25
CA LEU A 64 5.39 -14.41 4.56
C LEU A 64 5.26 -14.29 3.03
N ASN A 65 4.14 -14.71 2.45
CA ASN A 65 3.84 -14.53 1.02
C ASN A 65 3.83 -13.04 0.64
N MET A 66 3.12 -12.21 1.40
CA MET A 66 3.10 -10.74 1.22
C MET A 66 4.51 -10.15 1.36
N GLY A 67 5.31 -10.71 2.26
CA GLY A 67 6.70 -10.33 2.47
C GLY A 67 7.58 -10.57 1.24
N ILE A 68 7.47 -11.76 0.62
CA ILE A 68 8.18 -12.10 -0.63
C ILE A 68 7.75 -11.15 -1.74
N VAL A 69 6.44 -10.96 -1.92
CA VAL A 69 5.90 -10.07 -2.95
C VAL A 69 6.42 -8.65 -2.76
N SER A 70 6.38 -8.14 -1.53
CA SER A 70 6.78 -6.76 -1.25
C SER A 70 8.28 -6.55 -1.47
N THR A 71 9.12 -7.46 -0.97
CA THR A 71 10.57 -7.40 -1.23
C THR A 71 10.88 -7.48 -2.74
N SER A 72 10.13 -8.31 -3.47
CA SER A 72 10.29 -8.43 -4.92
C SER A 72 9.82 -7.19 -5.67
N CYS A 73 8.75 -6.53 -5.22
CA CYS A 73 8.33 -5.22 -5.73
C CYS A 73 9.41 -4.15 -5.48
N ALA A 74 10.09 -4.16 -4.33
CA ALA A 74 11.22 -3.25 -4.07
C ALA A 74 12.38 -3.49 -5.04
N ILE A 75 12.69 -4.76 -5.33
CA ILE A 75 13.72 -5.14 -6.31
C ILE A 75 13.32 -4.70 -7.73
N ALA A 76 12.10 -5.01 -8.15
CA ALA A 76 11.56 -4.57 -9.44
C ALA A 76 11.56 -3.04 -9.57
N TRP A 77 11.26 -2.33 -8.48
CA TRP A 77 11.28 -0.87 -8.41
C TRP A 77 12.66 -0.28 -8.68
N GLN A 78 13.72 -0.83 -8.06
CA GLN A 78 15.09 -0.41 -8.38
C GLN A 78 15.46 -0.72 -9.84
N GLY A 79 14.95 -1.81 -10.40
CA GLY A 79 15.12 -2.13 -11.81
C GLY A 79 14.46 -1.08 -12.71
N LEU A 80 13.22 -0.70 -12.40
CA LEU A 80 12.49 0.35 -13.10
C LEU A 80 13.21 1.70 -13.01
N ARG A 81 13.74 2.05 -11.84
CA ARG A 81 14.53 3.28 -11.65
C ARG A 81 15.78 3.30 -12.52
N LEU A 82 16.49 2.17 -12.62
CA LEU A 82 17.65 2.05 -13.52
C LEU A 82 17.26 2.26 -14.98
N GLN A 83 16.10 1.75 -15.41
CA GLN A 83 15.56 1.97 -16.76
C GLN A 83 15.09 3.41 -16.99
N ALA A 84 14.58 4.07 -15.96
CA ALA A 84 14.14 5.46 -16.03
C ALA A 84 15.31 6.47 -16.07
N SER A 85 16.52 6.06 -15.68
CA SER A 85 17.67 6.94 -15.48
C SER A 85 18.64 6.89 -16.67
N GLU A 86 18.59 7.90 -17.54
CA GLU A 86 19.45 8.01 -18.74
C GLU A 86 20.95 8.00 -18.39
N TRP A 87 21.33 8.74 -17.35
CA TRP A 87 22.72 8.86 -16.91
C TRP A 87 23.27 7.58 -16.28
N ALA A 88 22.45 6.56 -16.01
CA ALA A 88 22.90 5.31 -15.42
C ALA A 88 23.89 4.54 -16.32
N VAL A 89 23.92 4.84 -17.63
CA VAL A 89 24.91 4.31 -18.58
C VAL A 89 26.28 4.99 -18.41
N LEU A 90 26.28 6.26 -17.99
CA LEU A 90 27.48 7.09 -17.93
C LEU A 90 28.31 6.84 -16.66
N VAL A 91 27.68 6.33 -15.60
CA VAL A 91 28.37 6.09 -14.32
C VAL A 91 28.91 4.65 -14.28
N PRO A 92 30.24 4.46 -14.30
CA PRO A 92 30.84 3.14 -14.40
C PRO A 92 30.47 2.28 -13.18
N HIS A 93 30.08 1.03 -13.46
CA HIS A 93 29.68 0.02 -12.46
C HIS A 93 28.46 0.37 -11.58
N TYR A 94 27.77 1.48 -11.83
CA TYR A 94 26.58 1.84 -11.05
C TYR A 94 25.51 0.73 -11.11
N ARG A 95 25.25 0.21 -12.31
CA ARG A 95 24.29 -0.87 -12.54
C ARG A 95 24.67 -2.15 -11.79
N GLU A 96 25.89 -2.63 -11.99
CA GLU A 96 26.42 -3.84 -11.33
C GLU A 96 26.32 -3.75 -9.80
N HIS A 97 26.58 -2.56 -9.25
CA HIS A 97 26.46 -2.30 -7.83
C HIS A 97 25.01 -2.42 -7.33
N ILE A 98 24.06 -1.81 -8.05
CA ILE A 98 22.63 -1.92 -7.72
C ILE A 98 22.13 -3.37 -7.84
N PHE A 99 22.55 -4.11 -8.87
CA PHE A 99 22.19 -5.53 -9.00
C PHE A 99 22.74 -6.39 -7.88
N SER A 100 23.97 -6.12 -7.45
CA SER A 100 24.55 -6.83 -6.30
C SER A 100 23.76 -6.54 -5.02
N GLN A 101 23.25 -5.31 -4.84
CA GLN A 101 22.37 -4.95 -3.73
C GLN A 101 20.98 -5.59 -3.84
N MET A 102 20.42 -5.70 -5.06
CA MET A 102 19.15 -6.41 -5.29
C MET A 102 19.26 -7.88 -4.87
N ALA A 103 20.35 -8.55 -5.29
CA ALA A 103 20.63 -9.93 -4.91
C ALA A 103 20.80 -10.06 -3.40
N LEU A 104 21.58 -9.17 -2.77
CA LEU A 104 21.78 -9.15 -1.32
C LEU A 104 20.44 -9.05 -0.58
N ILE A 105 19.59 -8.10 -0.93
CA ILE A 105 18.29 -7.89 -0.29
C ILE A 105 17.37 -9.09 -0.50
N GLY A 106 17.31 -9.63 -1.72
CA GLY A 106 16.50 -10.82 -2.03
C GLY A 106 16.94 -12.04 -1.22
N PHE A 107 18.24 -12.34 -1.21
CA PHE A 107 18.79 -13.46 -0.43
C PHE A 107 18.67 -13.25 1.08
N SER A 108 18.87 -12.02 1.58
CA SER A 108 18.66 -11.70 2.99
C SER A 108 17.22 -11.94 3.41
N PHE A 109 16.24 -11.48 2.62
CA PHE A 109 14.83 -11.70 2.93
C PHE A 109 14.46 -13.18 2.87
N LEU A 110 14.93 -13.91 1.85
CA LEU A 110 14.72 -15.36 1.75
C LEU A 110 15.29 -16.10 2.96
N GLY A 111 16.53 -15.76 3.37
CA GLY A 111 17.16 -16.35 4.55
C GLY A 111 16.39 -16.08 5.84
N LEU A 112 15.90 -14.85 6.03
CA LEU A 112 15.05 -14.50 7.18
C LEU A 112 13.69 -15.22 7.13
N GLY A 113 13.09 -15.36 5.95
CA GLY A 113 11.84 -16.11 5.76
C GLY A 113 12.01 -17.59 6.10
N LEU A 114 13.10 -18.22 5.64
CA LEU A 114 13.44 -19.60 5.99
C LEU A 114 13.70 -19.77 7.49
N ALA A 115 14.38 -18.80 8.12
CA ALA A 115 14.56 -18.80 9.57
C ALA A 115 13.20 -18.70 10.31
N CYS A 116 12.25 -17.92 9.80
CA CYS A 116 10.90 -17.88 10.37
C CYS A 116 10.17 -19.22 10.25
N ILE A 117 10.26 -19.90 9.10
CA ILE A 117 9.69 -21.24 8.93
C ILE A 117 10.29 -22.22 9.93
N TYR A 118 11.62 -22.20 10.07
CA TYR A 118 12.33 -23.07 11.00
C TYR A 118 11.88 -22.84 12.45
N LEU A 119 11.75 -21.58 12.88
CA LEU A 119 11.32 -21.22 14.24
C LEU A 119 9.86 -21.60 14.52
N LEU A 120 9.00 -21.61 13.51
CA LEU A 120 7.59 -21.98 13.61
C LEU A 120 7.32 -23.47 13.37
N ASP A 121 8.36 -24.27 13.06
CA ASP A 121 8.25 -25.66 12.58
C ASP A 121 7.23 -25.85 11.44
N ALA A 122 7.17 -24.86 10.53
CA ALA A 122 6.08 -24.71 9.56
C ALA A 122 6.48 -25.16 8.15
N TRP A 123 7.14 -26.31 8.01
CA TRP A 123 7.72 -26.76 6.73
C TRP A 123 6.71 -26.92 5.60
N GLN A 124 5.44 -27.20 5.91
CA GLN A 124 4.35 -27.23 4.93
C GLN A 124 4.17 -25.92 4.14
N LEU A 125 4.64 -24.78 4.67
CA LEU A 125 4.55 -23.48 3.98
C LEU A 125 5.55 -23.31 2.84
N LEU A 126 6.54 -24.19 2.72
CA LEU A 126 7.60 -24.06 1.73
C LEU A 126 7.07 -24.09 0.29
N ALA A 127 6.00 -24.87 0.02
CA ALA A 127 5.37 -24.94 -1.29
C ALA A 127 4.73 -23.59 -1.67
N SER A 128 3.97 -22.98 -0.76
CA SER A 128 3.37 -21.65 -0.97
C SER A 128 4.42 -20.57 -1.23
N LEU A 129 5.48 -20.55 -0.41
CA LEU A 129 6.55 -19.56 -0.54
C LEU A 129 7.35 -19.76 -1.83
N SER A 130 7.56 -21.01 -2.24
CA SER A 130 8.21 -21.34 -3.52
C SER A 130 7.36 -20.88 -4.70
N LEU A 131 6.04 -21.06 -4.64
CA LEU A 131 5.13 -20.54 -5.65
C LEU A 131 5.21 -19.01 -5.74
N MET A 132 5.19 -18.32 -4.60
CA MET A 132 5.27 -16.85 -4.57
C MET A 132 6.63 -16.32 -5.01
N LEU A 133 7.72 -17.03 -4.72
CA LEU A 133 9.04 -16.70 -5.22
C LEU A 133 9.13 -16.86 -6.75
N ALA A 134 8.54 -17.92 -7.32
CA ALA A 134 8.50 -18.15 -8.76
C ALA A 134 7.64 -17.08 -9.48
N ALA A 135 6.47 -16.76 -8.92
CA ALA A 135 5.60 -15.71 -9.42
C ALA A 135 6.29 -14.34 -9.36
N SER A 136 6.97 -14.05 -8.26
CA SER A 136 7.71 -12.79 -8.07
C SER A 136 8.93 -12.69 -8.98
N GLY A 137 9.68 -13.77 -9.19
CA GLY A 137 10.79 -13.81 -10.14
C GLY A 137 10.33 -13.56 -11.57
N THR A 138 9.18 -14.15 -11.95
CA THR A 138 8.53 -13.90 -13.24
C THR A 138 8.07 -12.45 -13.36
N PHE A 139 7.51 -11.87 -12.30
CA PHE A 139 7.12 -10.46 -12.26
C PHE A 139 8.32 -9.52 -12.43
N ILE A 140 9.44 -9.76 -11.75
CA ILE A 140 10.67 -8.98 -11.91
C ILE A 140 11.16 -9.08 -13.36
N ALA A 141 11.21 -10.28 -13.92
CA ALA A 141 11.61 -10.53 -15.31
C ALA A 141 10.72 -9.78 -16.31
N LEU A 142 9.40 -9.76 -16.05
CA LEU A 142 8.44 -9.05 -16.88
C LEU A 142 8.62 -7.53 -16.80
N CYS A 143 8.82 -6.99 -15.60
CA CYS A 143 9.11 -5.57 -15.38
C CYS A 143 10.38 -5.12 -16.10
N GLN A 144 11.41 -5.99 -16.17
CA GLN A 144 12.63 -5.70 -16.90
C GLN A 144 12.41 -5.56 -18.41
N LYS A 145 11.49 -6.33 -19.01
CA LYS A 145 11.17 -6.24 -20.44
C LYS A 145 10.15 -5.15 -20.76
N ARG A 146 9.16 -4.98 -19.90
CA ARG A 146 8.01 -4.09 -20.09
C ARG A 146 7.82 -3.28 -18.81
N PRO A 147 8.31 -2.03 -18.75
CA PRO A 147 8.21 -1.19 -17.55
C PRO A 147 6.76 -1.04 -17.04
N ASN A 148 5.80 -0.96 -17.95
CA ASN A 148 4.36 -0.87 -17.65
C ASN A 148 3.82 -2.10 -16.89
N ALA A 149 4.52 -3.24 -16.91
CA ALA A 149 4.10 -4.43 -16.18
C ALA A 149 4.22 -4.27 -14.66
N PHE A 150 4.95 -3.26 -14.16
CA PHE A 150 5.00 -2.96 -12.73
C PHE A 150 3.61 -2.70 -12.12
N ASN A 151 2.69 -2.22 -12.95
CA ASN A 151 1.28 -2.03 -12.60
C ASN A 151 0.54 -3.33 -12.23
N LEU A 152 1.04 -4.48 -12.67
CA LEU A 152 0.52 -5.81 -12.31
C LEU A 152 0.93 -6.24 -10.90
N SER A 153 1.70 -5.42 -10.17
CA SER A 153 2.05 -5.68 -8.76
C SER A 153 0.82 -5.94 -7.88
N ILE A 154 -0.30 -5.25 -8.14
CA ILE A 154 -1.56 -5.49 -7.42
C ILE A 154 -2.05 -6.93 -7.62
N LEU A 155 -1.95 -7.49 -8.83
CA LEU A 155 -2.33 -8.88 -9.07
C LEU A 155 -1.39 -9.86 -8.36
N LEU A 156 -0.09 -9.52 -8.26
CA LEU A 156 0.88 -10.30 -7.49
C LEU A 156 0.58 -10.26 -5.99
N TYR A 157 0.12 -9.12 -5.46
CA TYR A 157 -0.37 -9.03 -4.08
C TYR A 157 -1.64 -9.87 -3.87
N LEU A 158 -2.60 -9.81 -4.79
CA LEU A 158 -3.81 -10.63 -4.72
C LEU A 158 -3.51 -12.13 -4.81
N SER A 159 -2.53 -12.54 -5.63
CA SER A 159 -2.16 -13.95 -5.75
C SER A 159 -1.59 -14.53 -4.45
N GLY A 160 -0.95 -13.71 -3.61
CA GLY A 160 -0.45 -14.16 -2.32
C GLY A 160 -1.55 -14.49 -1.30
N ILE A 161 -2.79 -14.03 -1.50
CA ILE A 161 -3.95 -14.39 -0.66
C ILE A 161 -4.37 -15.84 -0.91
N VAL A 162 -4.33 -16.29 -2.16
CA VAL A 162 -4.76 -17.63 -2.60
C VAL A 162 -3.57 -18.58 -2.85
N ALA A 163 -2.35 -18.16 -2.51
CA ALA A 163 -1.14 -18.88 -2.86
C ALA A 163 -1.04 -20.26 -2.18
N THR A 164 -1.53 -20.38 -0.95
CA THR A 164 -1.57 -21.66 -0.23
C THR A 164 -2.45 -22.67 -0.96
N ASP A 165 -3.62 -22.23 -1.43
CA ASP A 165 -4.59 -23.08 -2.11
C ASP A 165 -4.05 -23.51 -3.48
N ILE A 166 -3.45 -22.58 -4.24
CA ILE A 166 -2.86 -22.89 -5.54
C ILE A 166 -1.66 -23.84 -5.38
N ALA A 167 -0.80 -23.61 -4.37
CA ALA A 167 0.39 -24.41 -4.16
C ALA A 167 0.06 -25.87 -3.82
N ALA A 168 -1.09 -26.15 -3.23
CA ALA A 168 -1.54 -27.52 -2.94
C ALA A 168 -1.73 -28.37 -4.21
N PHE A 169 -2.00 -27.75 -5.35
CA PHE A 169 -2.20 -28.44 -6.63
C PHE A 169 -0.90 -28.64 -7.44
N ILE A 170 0.22 -28.03 -7.01
CA ILE A 170 1.47 -28.02 -7.79
C ILE A 170 2.55 -28.81 -7.04
N PRO A 171 3.18 -29.82 -7.66
CA PRO A 171 4.29 -30.54 -7.05
C PRO A 171 5.43 -29.60 -6.63
N SER A 172 5.91 -29.73 -5.39
CA SER A 172 6.97 -28.87 -4.83
C SER A 172 8.28 -28.92 -5.64
N THR A 173 8.61 -30.08 -6.21
CA THR A 173 9.77 -30.26 -7.10
C THR A 173 9.69 -29.37 -8.33
N LEU A 174 8.50 -29.24 -8.93
CA LEU A 174 8.27 -28.38 -10.09
C LEU A 174 8.45 -26.90 -9.71
N LEU A 175 7.95 -26.49 -8.55
CA LEU A 175 8.14 -25.14 -8.02
C LEU A 175 9.63 -24.83 -7.78
N MET A 176 10.41 -25.78 -7.25
CA MET A 176 11.86 -25.60 -7.08
C MET A 176 12.57 -25.42 -8.43
N VAL A 177 12.24 -26.24 -9.43
CA VAL A 177 12.79 -26.09 -10.79
C VAL A 177 12.45 -24.72 -11.36
N PHE A 178 11.20 -24.27 -11.25
CA PHE A 178 10.81 -22.93 -11.70
C PHE A 178 11.58 -21.82 -11.00
N ASN A 179 11.82 -21.92 -9.69
CA ASN A 179 12.61 -20.94 -8.95
C ASN A 179 14.06 -20.88 -9.43
N VAL A 180 14.69 -22.04 -9.68
CA VAL A 180 16.05 -22.09 -10.23
C VAL A 180 16.09 -21.46 -11.61
N LEU A 181 15.16 -21.82 -12.50
CA LEU A 181 15.09 -21.26 -13.85
C LEU A 181 14.85 -19.75 -13.83
N ALA A 182 13.93 -19.25 -12.99
CA ALA A 182 13.68 -17.83 -12.83
C ALA A 182 14.93 -17.09 -12.28
N GLY A 183 15.62 -17.67 -11.30
CA GLY A 183 16.85 -17.12 -10.75
C GLY A 183 17.97 -17.03 -11.79
N VAL A 184 18.21 -18.11 -12.55
CA VAL A 184 19.19 -18.13 -13.64
C VAL A 184 18.83 -17.09 -14.70
N TYR A 185 17.56 -17.03 -15.12
CA TYR A 185 17.08 -16.06 -16.08
C TYR A 185 17.34 -14.61 -15.62
N LEU A 186 17.02 -14.29 -14.35
CA LEU A 186 17.24 -12.97 -13.78
C LEU A 186 18.74 -12.63 -13.77
N CYS A 187 19.60 -13.54 -13.32
CA CYS A 187 21.06 -13.35 -13.34
C CYS A 187 21.62 -13.07 -14.73
N LEU A 188 21.10 -13.74 -15.77
CA LEU A 188 21.50 -13.50 -17.16
C LEU A 188 20.96 -12.16 -17.70
N SER A 189 19.75 -11.78 -17.30
CA SER A 189 19.07 -10.58 -17.79
C SER A 189 19.61 -9.26 -17.22
N VAL A 190 20.36 -9.33 -16.12
CA VAL A 190 21.05 -8.20 -15.48
C VAL A 190 21.84 -7.32 -16.47
N LYS A 191 22.46 -7.94 -17.48
CA LYS A 191 23.30 -7.23 -18.46
C LYS A 191 22.51 -6.43 -19.51
N GLY A 192 21.21 -6.70 -19.64
CA GLY A 192 20.36 -6.16 -20.71
C GLY A 192 19.50 -4.96 -20.34
N ILE A 193 19.57 -4.46 -19.09
CA ILE A 193 18.73 -3.33 -18.68
C ILE A 193 19.20 -2.03 -19.35
N ALA A 194 18.47 -1.61 -20.38
CA ALA A 194 18.67 -0.37 -21.10
C ALA A 194 17.70 0.73 -20.62
N TRP A 195 17.99 1.97 -20.97
CA TRP A 195 17.06 3.07 -20.72
C TRP A 195 15.77 2.87 -21.53
N HIS A 196 14.63 3.21 -20.93
CA HIS A 196 13.33 3.15 -21.59
C HIS A 196 12.46 4.34 -21.19
N ALA A 197 11.91 5.06 -22.18
CA ALA A 197 11.08 6.25 -21.93
C ALA A 197 9.86 5.94 -21.05
N ASP A 198 9.15 4.84 -21.34
CA ASP A 198 8.00 4.41 -20.54
C ASP A 198 8.36 4.14 -19.07
N ALA A 199 9.57 3.65 -18.77
CA ALA A 199 9.99 3.40 -17.39
C ALA A 199 10.01 4.68 -16.56
N LYS A 200 10.42 5.81 -17.17
CA LYS A 200 10.37 7.13 -16.53
C LYS A 200 8.94 7.57 -16.22
N SER A 201 8.01 7.34 -17.16
CA SER A 201 6.60 7.65 -16.95
C SER A 201 6.01 6.82 -15.82
N VAL A 202 6.23 5.50 -15.82
CA VAL A 202 5.77 4.60 -14.76
C VAL A 202 6.39 4.99 -13.42
N TYR A 203 7.70 5.22 -13.37
CA TYR A 203 8.40 5.59 -12.14
C TYR A 203 7.84 6.87 -11.51
N LEU A 204 7.65 7.93 -12.29
CA LEU A 204 7.10 9.19 -11.80
C LEU A 204 5.63 9.04 -11.40
N ASN A 205 4.81 8.46 -12.28
CA ASN A 205 3.38 8.28 -12.01
C ASN A 205 3.13 7.42 -10.78
N SER A 206 3.79 6.26 -10.66
CA SER A 206 3.60 5.34 -9.53
C SER A 206 4.07 5.93 -8.19
N THR A 207 5.13 6.76 -8.21
CA THR A 207 5.57 7.47 -7.00
C THR A 207 4.53 8.49 -6.56
N GLU A 208 3.96 9.24 -7.50
CA GLU A 208 2.98 10.28 -7.24
C GLU A 208 1.62 9.75 -6.82
N THR A 209 1.16 8.65 -7.42
CA THR A 209 -0.18 8.08 -7.17
C THR A 209 -0.19 7.04 -6.06
N GLY A 210 0.95 6.81 -5.41
CA GLY A 210 1.07 5.87 -4.29
C GLY A 210 0.78 4.42 -4.71
N TRP A 211 1.37 3.99 -5.83
CA TRP A 211 1.34 2.58 -6.28
C TRP A 211 -0.03 2.06 -6.77
N MET A 212 -1.08 2.88 -6.73
CA MET A 212 -2.37 2.47 -7.30
C MET A 212 -2.33 2.60 -8.81
N TRP A 213 -2.28 1.45 -9.50
CA TRP A 213 -2.65 1.38 -10.90
C TRP A 213 -4.08 0.86 -11.00
N LEU A 214 -4.97 1.74 -11.43
CA LEU A 214 -6.33 1.36 -11.80
C LEU A 214 -6.56 1.86 -13.23
N PRO A 215 -7.25 1.08 -14.08
CA PRO A 215 -7.56 1.51 -15.43
C PRO A 215 -8.25 2.87 -15.37
N SER A 216 -7.83 3.86 -16.16
CA SER A 216 -8.55 5.13 -16.18
C SER A 216 -9.89 4.94 -16.88
N PHE A 217 -10.99 5.37 -16.26
CA PHE A 217 -12.26 5.48 -16.98
C PHE A 217 -12.07 6.36 -18.22
N ALA A 218 -12.72 5.99 -19.32
CA ALA A 218 -12.78 6.85 -20.50
C ALA A 218 -13.24 8.26 -20.10
N GLN A 219 -12.66 9.28 -20.74
CA GLN A 219 -12.95 10.69 -20.46
C GLN A 219 -14.33 11.10 -21.02
N GLY A 220 -15.40 10.52 -20.46
CA GLY A 220 -16.77 10.92 -20.74
C GLY A 220 -17.18 12.18 -20.00
N LYS A 221 -18.33 12.76 -20.40
CA LYS A 221 -18.90 13.96 -19.77
C LYS A 221 -19.15 13.79 -18.27
N VAL A 222 -19.59 12.60 -17.84
CA VAL A 222 -19.81 12.26 -16.43
C VAL A 222 -18.50 12.26 -15.65
N THR A 223 -17.49 11.55 -16.17
CA THR A 223 -16.14 11.51 -15.56
C THR A 223 -15.57 12.92 -15.39
N GLN A 224 -15.68 13.76 -16.41
CA GLN A 224 -15.22 15.15 -16.35
C GLN A 224 -16.02 16.00 -15.34
N ALA A 225 -17.34 15.80 -15.22
CA ALA A 225 -18.15 16.52 -14.24
C ALA A 225 -17.75 16.15 -12.81
N ILE A 226 -17.53 14.87 -12.54
CA ILE A 226 -17.08 14.40 -11.21
C ILE A 226 -15.67 14.92 -10.90
N GLN A 227 -14.77 14.91 -11.88
CA GLN A 227 -13.43 15.49 -11.73
C GLN A 227 -13.46 16.98 -11.37
N LYS A 228 -14.35 17.76 -12.00
CA LYS A 228 -14.56 19.16 -11.66
C LYS A 228 -15.15 19.34 -10.26
N PHE A 229 -16.07 18.46 -9.85
CA PHE A 229 -16.69 18.51 -8.53
C PHE A 229 -15.68 18.37 -7.37
N PHE A 230 -14.65 17.55 -7.58
CA PHE A 230 -13.54 17.31 -6.64
C PHE A 230 -12.32 18.20 -6.87
N MET A 231 -12.39 19.24 -7.70
CA MET A 231 -11.29 20.20 -7.83
C MET A 231 -11.13 20.98 -6.50
N PRO A 232 -9.91 21.14 -5.94
CA PRO A 232 -8.58 20.79 -6.48
C PRO A 232 -8.04 19.36 -6.21
N ILE A 233 -8.70 18.53 -5.40
CA ILE A 233 -8.23 17.17 -5.06
C ILE A 233 -7.89 16.34 -6.30
N ASN A 234 -8.77 16.37 -7.30
CA ASN A 234 -8.59 15.58 -8.52
C ASN A 234 -7.34 15.95 -9.32
N PHE A 235 -6.77 17.15 -9.15
CA PHE A 235 -5.50 17.52 -9.78
C PHE A 235 -4.32 16.67 -9.25
N PHE A 236 -4.34 16.32 -7.96
CA PHE A 236 -3.24 15.61 -7.32
C PHE A 236 -3.26 14.10 -7.59
N ILE A 237 -4.42 13.47 -7.49
CA ILE A 237 -4.53 12.01 -7.70
C ILE A 237 -4.82 11.69 -9.19
N GLY A 238 -5.45 12.62 -9.91
CA GLY A 238 -5.87 12.44 -11.30
C GLY A 238 -7.14 11.59 -11.44
N PRO A 239 -7.49 11.20 -12.68
CA PRO A 239 -8.68 10.40 -12.99
C PRO A 239 -8.71 9.04 -12.27
N MET A 240 -7.55 8.53 -11.85
CA MET A 240 -7.44 7.28 -11.11
C MET A 240 -8.10 7.35 -9.73
N PHE A 241 -8.38 8.53 -9.19
CA PHE A 241 -9.11 8.70 -7.92
C PHE A 241 -10.54 8.16 -7.96
N LEU A 242 -11.19 8.21 -9.12
CA LEU A 242 -12.58 7.80 -9.27
C LEU A 242 -12.75 6.28 -9.27
N MET A 243 -11.71 5.54 -9.66
CA MET A 243 -11.76 4.09 -9.70
C MET A 243 -11.88 3.45 -8.31
N PRO A 244 -11.03 3.75 -7.31
CA PRO A 244 -11.20 3.23 -5.95
C PRO A 244 -12.56 3.58 -5.36
N LEU A 245 -13.05 4.81 -5.59
CA LEU A 245 -14.36 5.26 -5.10
C LEU A 245 -15.53 4.41 -5.61
N VAL A 246 -15.38 3.76 -6.77
CA VAL A 246 -16.41 2.89 -7.36
C VAL A 246 -16.10 1.42 -7.09
N LEU A 247 -14.85 1.00 -7.31
CA LEU A 247 -14.42 -0.39 -7.21
C LEU A 247 -14.44 -0.90 -5.77
N ILE A 248 -14.08 -0.09 -4.77
CA ILE A 248 -14.09 -0.56 -3.37
C ILE A 248 -15.53 -0.93 -2.94
N PRO A 249 -16.56 -0.08 -3.14
CA PRO A 249 -17.95 -0.48 -2.90
C PRO A 249 -18.40 -1.70 -3.69
N LEU A 250 -18.11 -1.75 -4.99
CA LEU A 250 -18.55 -2.85 -5.87
C LEU A 250 -17.89 -4.19 -5.52
N THR A 251 -16.60 -4.18 -5.18
CA THR A 251 -15.88 -5.38 -4.76
C THR A 251 -16.43 -5.89 -3.43
N PHE A 252 -16.72 -5.01 -2.48
CA PHE A 252 -17.37 -5.40 -1.23
C PHE A 252 -18.75 -6.03 -1.46
N LEU A 253 -19.58 -5.40 -2.28
CA LEU A 253 -20.89 -5.93 -2.65
C LEU A 253 -20.78 -7.29 -3.34
N GLY A 254 -19.85 -7.44 -4.29
CA GLY A 254 -19.58 -8.73 -4.93
C GLY A 254 -19.16 -9.81 -3.94
N LEU A 255 -18.25 -9.49 -3.00
CA LEU A 255 -17.82 -10.43 -1.95
C LEU A 255 -18.99 -10.83 -1.04
N HIS A 256 -19.90 -9.90 -0.75
CA HIS A 256 -21.09 -10.19 0.06
C HIS A 256 -22.10 -11.09 -0.67
N TRP A 257 -22.35 -10.85 -1.97
CA TRP A 257 -23.33 -11.61 -2.74
C TRP A 257 -22.84 -12.98 -3.22
N PHE A 258 -21.54 -13.10 -3.53
CA PHE A 258 -20.96 -14.33 -4.07
C PHE A 258 -20.16 -15.15 -3.05
N GLY A 259 -19.93 -14.62 -1.85
CA GLY A 259 -19.26 -15.35 -0.78
C GLY A 259 -20.22 -16.23 0.01
N ASP A 260 -19.94 -17.54 0.10
CA ASP A 260 -20.70 -18.50 0.91
C ASP A 260 -20.49 -18.36 2.43
N ALA A 261 -19.60 -17.48 2.88
CA ALA A 261 -19.31 -17.31 4.30
C ALA A 261 -20.30 -16.31 4.91
N ASP A 262 -20.64 -16.51 6.18
CA ASP A 262 -21.28 -15.55 7.08
C ASP A 262 -20.18 -14.67 7.73
N PRO A 263 -19.80 -13.49 7.18
CA PRO A 263 -18.58 -12.78 7.55
C PRO A 263 -18.88 -11.29 7.74
N GLN A 264 -20.07 -10.94 8.25
CA GLN A 264 -20.60 -9.58 8.17
C GLN A 264 -19.66 -8.54 8.81
N HIS A 265 -18.83 -8.93 9.77
CA HIS A 265 -17.96 -8.02 10.48
C HIS A 265 -16.56 -7.88 9.84
N SER A 266 -15.89 -8.97 9.45
CA SER A 266 -14.49 -8.91 8.98
C SER A 266 -14.33 -8.22 7.63
N SER A 267 -15.27 -8.41 6.70
CA SER A 267 -15.23 -7.74 5.39
C SER A 267 -15.49 -6.23 5.52
N LEU A 268 -16.37 -5.82 6.45
CA LEU A 268 -16.66 -4.40 6.71
C LEU A 268 -15.41 -3.66 7.21
N PHE A 269 -14.58 -4.27 8.06
CA PHE A 269 -13.34 -3.64 8.51
C PHE A 269 -12.33 -3.48 7.38
N VAL A 270 -12.24 -4.42 6.45
CA VAL A 270 -11.41 -4.27 5.25
C VAL A 270 -11.91 -3.09 4.40
N PHE A 271 -13.23 -2.94 4.25
CA PHE A 271 -13.80 -1.80 3.53
C PHE A 271 -13.47 -0.45 4.23
N ILE A 272 -13.67 -0.37 5.55
CA ILE A 272 -13.28 0.79 6.36
C ILE A 272 -11.79 1.12 6.15
N TYR A 273 -10.93 0.11 6.15
CA TYR A 273 -9.51 0.28 5.96
C TYR A 273 -9.17 0.85 4.58
N LEU A 274 -9.74 0.29 3.50
CA LEU A 274 -9.53 0.75 2.14
C LEU A 274 -10.00 2.21 1.95
N ASN A 275 -11.10 2.61 2.58
CA ASN A 275 -11.56 3.99 2.60
C ASN A 275 -10.56 4.93 3.30
N SER A 276 -10.01 4.50 4.44
CA SER A 276 -8.98 5.29 5.14
C SER A 276 -7.69 5.44 4.32
N ILE A 277 -7.26 4.37 3.64
CA ILE A 277 -6.11 4.40 2.73
C ILE A 277 -6.34 5.42 1.62
N LEU A 278 -7.53 5.42 1.01
CA LEU A 278 -7.89 6.39 -0.03
C LEU A 278 -7.79 7.84 0.46
N CYS A 279 -8.22 8.11 1.70
CA CYS A 279 -8.07 9.42 2.33
C CYS A 279 -6.60 9.82 2.52
N ILE A 280 -5.71 8.90 2.92
CA ILE A 280 -4.29 9.21 3.12
C ILE A 280 -3.57 9.38 1.77
N LEU A 281 -3.93 8.59 0.76
CA LEU A 281 -3.34 8.64 -0.58
C LEU A 281 -3.55 10.00 -1.25
N LEU A 282 -4.63 10.71 -0.91
CA LEU A 282 -4.80 12.11 -1.29
C LEU A 282 -3.64 12.99 -0.84
N HIS A 283 -3.28 12.89 0.43
CA HIS A 283 -2.22 13.70 1.00
C HIS A 283 -0.85 13.26 0.51
N TRP A 284 -0.67 11.95 0.30
CA TRP A 284 0.52 11.40 -0.36
C TRP A 284 0.74 12.07 -1.71
N SER A 285 -0.28 12.03 -2.58
CA SER A 285 -0.24 12.59 -3.93
C SER A 285 -0.01 14.10 -3.91
N ARG A 286 -0.62 14.82 -2.96
CA ARG A 286 -0.39 16.25 -2.75
C ARG A 286 1.07 16.57 -2.44
N ILE A 287 1.71 15.82 -1.52
CA ILE A 287 3.10 16.06 -1.14
C ILE A 287 4.04 15.74 -2.30
N MET A 288 3.79 14.64 -3.03
CA MET A 288 4.62 14.27 -4.17
C MET A 288 4.54 15.27 -5.33
N ARG A 289 3.35 15.83 -5.58
CA ARG A 289 3.10 16.82 -6.64
C ARG A 289 3.16 18.26 -6.13
N TRP A 290 4.04 18.55 -5.19
CA TRP A 290 4.15 19.91 -4.63
C TRP A 290 4.43 20.98 -5.70
N GLN A 291 5.24 20.66 -6.72
CA GLN A 291 5.49 21.57 -7.84
C GLN A 291 4.21 21.85 -8.65
N GLY A 292 3.40 20.81 -8.90
CA GLY A 292 2.10 20.97 -9.56
C GLY A 292 1.13 21.84 -8.77
N MET A 293 1.25 21.86 -7.44
CA MET A 293 0.46 22.75 -6.60
C MET A 293 0.77 24.23 -6.86
N GLN A 294 2.03 24.58 -7.11
CA GLN A 294 2.41 25.95 -7.46
C GLN A 294 1.79 26.38 -8.79
N THR A 295 1.77 25.49 -9.79
CA THR A 295 1.09 25.74 -11.06
C THR A 295 -0.42 25.86 -10.89
N LEU A 296 -1.01 24.98 -10.08
CA LEU A 296 -2.44 24.98 -9.80
C LEU A 296 -2.87 26.29 -9.13
N TYR A 297 -2.05 26.81 -8.22
CA TYR A 297 -2.27 28.07 -7.53
C TYR A 297 -2.35 29.28 -8.47
N LEU A 298 -1.68 29.24 -9.63
CA LEU A 298 -1.71 30.32 -10.64
C LEU A 298 -3.02 30.39 -11.42
N LEU A 299 -3.92 29.40 -11.27
CA LEU A 299 -5.19 29.43 -11.98
C LEU A 299 -6.06 30.60 -11.50
N PRO A 300 -6.79 31.27 -12.42
CA PRO A 300 -7.61 32.46 -12.11
C PRO A 300 -8.82 32.17 -11.22
N ILE A 301 -8.98 30.93 -10.75
CA ILE A 301 -10.04 30.49 -9.83
C ILE A 301 -9.69 30.74 -8.35
N PHE A 302 -8.42 31.06 -8.04
CA PHE A 302 -7.95 31.21 -6.67
C PHE A 302 -7.70 32.68 -6.31
N HIS A 303 -8.40 33.17 -5.28
CA HIS A 303 -8.15 34.49 -4.68
C HIS A 303 -7.01 34.43 -3.66
N GLY A 304 -5.82 34.06 -4.12
CA GLY A 304 -4.66 33.91 -3.25
C GLY A 304 -4.70 32.64 -2.38
N TRP A 305 -3.72 32.52 -1.48
CA TRP A 305 -3.40 31.26 -0.81
C TRP A 305 -4.51 30.79 0.15
N GLN A 306 -5.20 31.74 0.78
CA GLN A 306 -6.35 31.47 1.63
C GLN A 306 -7.52 30.87 0.83
N GLY A 307 -7.80 31.41 -0.37
CA GLY A 307 -8.83 30.87 -1.25
C GLY A 307 -8.53 29.43 -1.69
N PHE A 308 -7.27 29.14 -2.01
CA PHE A 308 -6.82 27.79 -2.32
C PHE A 308 -7.01 26.83 -1.12
N ALA A 309 -6.58 27.23 0.08
CA ALA A 309 -6.71 26.42 1.29
C ALA A 309 -8.19 26.11 1.62
N GLN A 310 -9.08 27.10 1.49
CA GLN A 310 -10.51 26.92 1.71
C GLN A 310 -11.14 25.96 0.68
N LEU A 311 -10.76 26.04 -0.59
CA LEU A 311 -11.25 25.12 -1.62
C LEU A 311 -10.73 23.69 -1.45
N MET A 312 -9.47 23.53 -1.02
CA MET A 312 -8.92 22.22 -0.61
C MET A 312 -9.74 21.62 0.53
N TYR A 313 -10.00 22.38 1.59
CA TYR A 313 -10.80 21.93 2.74
C TYR A 313 -12.22 21.52 2.34
N ARG A 314 -12.92 22.35 1.55
CA ARG A 314 -14.27 22.03 1.04
C ARG A 314 -14.26 20.75 0.21
N SER A 315 -13.22 20.53 -0.59
CA SER A 315 -13.09 19.31 -1.40
C SER A 315 -12.84 18.08 -0.55
N GLN A 316 -12.07 18.20 0.54
CA GLN A 316 -11.83 17.11 1.48
C GLN A 316 -13.11 16.73 2.24
N LEU A 317 -13.93 17.72 2.61
CA LEU A 317 -15.25 17.47 3.18
C LEU A 317 -16.19 16.78 2.19
N LYS A 318 -16.22 17.22 0.92
CA LYS A 318 -17.00 16.54 -0.13
C LYS A 318 -16.60 15.08 -0.27
N LEU A 319 -15.30 14.79 -0.24
CA LEU A 319 -14.80 13.42 -0.29
C LEU A 319 -15.24 12.61 0.93
N LEU A 320 -15.07 13.16 2.14
CA LEU A 320 -15.50 12.51 3.37
C LEU A 320 -17.00 12.19 3.32
N MET A 321 -17.83 13.15 2.92
CA MET A 321 -19.27 12.93 2.76
C MET A 321 -19.58 11.83 1.76
N LEU A 322 -18.92 11.81 0.59
CA LEU A 322 -19.13 10.77 -0.41
C LEU A 322 -18.77 9.38 0.15
N ILE A 323 -17.61 9.24 0.80
CA ILE A 323 -17.16 7.98 1.40
C ILE A 323 -18.16 7.53 2.48
N CYS A 324 -18.63 8.44 3.33
CA CYS A 324 -19.58 8.11 4.39
C CYS A 324 -20.95 7.69 3.82
N VAL A 325 -21.46 8.40 2.82
CA VAL A 325 -22.75 8.06 2.18
C VAL A 325 -22.66 6.73 1.44
N THR A 326 -21.60 6.51 0.66
CA THR A 326 -21.40 5.26 -0.07
C THR A 326 -21.25 4.08 0.88
N PHE A 327 -20.46 4.22 1.95
CA PHE A 327 -20.33 3.20 2.98
C PHE A 327 -21.68 2.92 3.65
N ALA A 328 -22.42 3.95 4.09
CA ALA A 328 -23.72 3.80 4.74
C ALA A 328 -24.76 3.10 3.86
N LEU A 329 -24.78 3.42 2.56
CA LEU A 329 -25.65 2.75 1.59
C LEU A 329 -25.28 1.28 1.43
N VAL A 330 -23.98 0.97 1.26
CA VAL A 330 -23.50 -0.40 1.14
C VAL A 330 -23.79 -1.20 2.40
N THR A 331 -23.53 -0.64 3.58
CA THR A 331 -23.86 -1.33 4.84
C THR A 331 -25.37 -1.48 4.99
N ALA A 332 -26.20 -0.51 4.60
CA ALA A 332 -27.66 -0.65 4.67
C ALA A 332 -28.19 -1.77 3.76
N VAL A 333 -27.61 -1.96 2.57
CA VAL A 333 -27.99 -3.03 1.65
C VAL A 333 -27.55 -4.41 2.15
N THR A 334 -26.42 -4.47 2.84
CA THR A 334 -25.85 -5.72 3.37
C THR A 334 -26.27 -6.04 4.81
N HIS A 335 -26.96 -5.10 5.47
CA HIS A 335 -27.47 -5.26 6.83
C HIS A 335 -28.67 -6.20 6.84
N SER A 336 -28.64 -7.22 7.69
CA SER A 336 -29.78 -8.12 7.85
C SER A 336 -30.96 -7.40 8.52
N ALA A 337 -32.19 -7.73 8.12
CA ALA A 337 -33.41 -7.13 8.68
C ALA A 337 -33.60 -7.38 10.19
N GLN A 338 -32.85 -8.32 10.77
CA GLN A 338 -32.89 -8.67 12.19
C GLN A 338 -31.79 -7.97 13.03
N ALA A 339 -30.83 -7.31 12.39
CA ALA A 339 -29.72 -6.69 13.10
C ALA A 339 -30.10 -5.31 13.68
N SER A 340 -29.62 -5.02 14.90
CA SER A 340 -29.97 -3.81 15.64
C SER A 340 -29.46 -2.52 14.96
N LEU A 341 -30.11 -1.39 15.25
CA LEU A 341 -29.66 -0.08 14.78
C LEU A 341 -28.22 0.23 15.24
N ALA A 342 -27.85 -0.20 16.45
CA ALA A 342 -26.50 -0.04 16.97
C ALA A 342 -25.47 -0.81 16.12
N ALA A 343 -25.78 -2.04 15.71
CA ALA A 343 -24.92 -2.84 14.84
C ALA A 343 -24.70 -2.20 13.45
N TRP A 344 -25.68 -1.45 12.94
CA TRP A 344 -25.51 -0.67 11.71
C TRP A 344 -24.73 0.63 11.94
N LEU A 345 -25.02 1.35 13.03
CA LEU A 345 -24.45 2.67 13.31
C LEU A 345 -22.96 2.63 13.67
N THR A 346 -22.54 1.62 14.44
CA THR A 346 -21.15 1.49 14.91
C THR A 346 -20.11 1.44 13.78
N PRO A 347 -20.19 0.53 12.78
CA PRO A 347 -19.21 0.51 11.69
C PRO A 347 -19.24 1.80 10.86
N ASN A 348 -20.40 2.42 10.69
CA ASN A 348 -20.55 3.70 10.02
C ASN A 348 -19.80 4.83 10.74
N LEU A 349 -19.96 4.93 12.06
CA LEU A 349 -19.23 5.91 12.85
C LEU A 349 -17.73 5.64 12.83
N VAL A 350 -17.30 4.38 12.96
CA VAL A 350 -15.87 4.01 12.85
C VAL A 350 -15.29 4.44 11.50
N ASN A 351 -16.02 4.22 10.40
CA ASN A 351 -15.61 4.68 9.06
C ASN A 351 -15.43 6.19 9.00
N VAL A 352 -16.42 6.95 9.50
CA VAL A 352 -16.37 8.41 9.57
C VAL A 352 -15.17 8.86 10.39
N SER A 353 -14.96 8.29 11.58
CA SER A 353 -13.85 8.63 12.46
C SER A 353 -12.51 8.42 11.79
N LEU A 354 -12.31 7.24 11.21
CA LEU A 354 -11.03 6.86 10.63
C LEU A 354 -10.71 7.70 9.39
N CYS A 355 -11.70 7.93 8.52
CA CYS A 355 -11.54 8.78 7.34
C CYS A 355 -11.30 10.25 7.73
N ALA A 356 -12.04 10.78 8.70
CA ALA A 356 -11.85 12.14 9.19
C ALA A 356 -10.47 12.33 9.84
N LEU A 357 -10.01 11.38 10.67
CA LEU A 357 -8.66 11.40 11.25
C LEU A 357 -7.59 11.29 10.15
N SER A 358 -7.78 10.42 9.16
CA SER A 358 -6.86 10.25 8.03
C SER A 358 -6.67 11.55 7.26
N LEU A 359 -7.78 12.23 6.92
CA LEU A 359 -7.75 13.52 6.24
C LEU A 359 -7.18 14.62 7.15
N GLY A 360 -7.57 14.64 8.41
CA GLY A 360 -7.11 15.62 9.40
C GLY A 360 -5.61 15.55 9.63
N LEU A 361 -5.09 14.38 10.00
CA LEU A 361 -3.65 14.17 10.19
C LEU A 361 -2.86 14.33 8.89
N GLY A 362 -3.39 13.82 7.77
CA GLY A 362 -2.78 14.00 6.46
C GLY A 362 -2.66 15.47 6.05
N SER A 363 -3.63 16.31 6.42
CA SER A 363 -3.59 17.74 6.11
C SER A 363 -2.44 18.48 6.80
N LEU A 364 -2.06 18.04 8.01
CA LEU A 364 -0.94 18.57 8.79
C LEU A 364 0.43 18.12 8.27
N CYS A 365 0.49 17.02 7.52
CA CYS A 365 1.74 16.49 7.00
C CYS A 365 2.34 17.38 5.89
N ARG A 366 3.64 17.65 5.99
CA ARG A 366 4.45 18.44 5.05
C ARG A 366 5.53 17.62 4.35
N THR A 367 5.90 16.49 4.93
CA THR A 367 6.89 15.57 4.35
C THR A 367 6.29 14.18 4.15
N VAL A 368 6.86 13.43 3.21
CA VAL A 368 6.42 12.06 2.95
C VAL A 368 6.61 11.15 4.17
N ARG A 369 7.65 11.40 4.98
CA ARG A 369 7.91 10.67 6.23
C ARG A 369 6.76 10.82 7.23
N GLN A 370 6.21 12.03 7.35
CA GLN A 370 5.08 12.28 8.24
C GLN A 370 3.82 11.53 7.77
N ILE A 371 3.55 11.52 6.46
CA ILE A 371 2.42 10.75 5.91
C ILE A 371 2.61 9.25 6.12
N ALA A 372 3.82 8.73 5.90
CA ALA A 372 4.12 7.32 6.12
C ALA A 372 3.89 6.92 7.59
N LEU A 373 4.26 7.78 8.54
CA LEU A 373 4.01 7.55 9.97
C LEU A 373 2.51 7.55 10.31
N VAL A 374 1.75 8.49 9.74
CA VAL A 374 0.27 8.50 9.87
C VAL A 374 -0.34 7.23 9.30
N PHE A 375 0.14 6.76 8.15
CA PHE A 375 -0.30 5.52 7.52
C PHE A 375 -0.04 4.29 8.39
N ILE A 376 1.16 4.17 8.97
CA ILE A 376 1.50 3.10 9.92
C ILE A 376 0.60 3.17 11.17
N GLY A 377 0.40 4.35 11.72
CA GLY A 377 -0.46 4.54 12.90
C GLY A 377 -1.92 4.13 12.64
N ILE A 378 -2.45 4.44 11.46
CA ILE A 378 -3.80 4.06 11.05
C ILE A 378 -3.89 2.56 10.78
N ALA A 379 -2.91 1.96 10.11
CA ALA A 379 -2.84 0.52 9.89
C ALA A 379 -2.81 -0.25 11.21
N PHE A 380 -1.95 0.18 12.15
CA PHE A 380 -1.88 -0.40 13.49
C PHE A 380 -3.19 -0.23 14.27
N GLY A 381 -3.78 0.98 14.22
CA GLY A 381 -5.05 1.27 14.88
C GLY A 381 -6.19 0.38 14.39
N VAL A 382 -6.28 0.12 13.08
CA VAL A 382 -7.31 -0.75 12.52
C VAL A 382 -7.11 -2.20 12.92
N VAL A 383 -5.88 -2.71 12.92
CA VAL A 383 -5.58 -4.06 13.40
C VAL A 383 -5.94 -4.20 14.88
N LEU A 384 -5.57 -3.22 15.71
CA LEU A 384 -5.89 -3.22 17.13
C LEU A 384 -7.41 -3.19 17.36
N ILE A 385 -8.15 -2.33 16.67
CA ILE A 385 -9.61 -2.27 16.74
C ILE A 385 -10.23 -3.60 16.31
N SER A 386 -9.71 -4.22 15.24
CA SER A 386 -10.21 -5.52 14.75
C SER A 386 -9.98 -6.65 15.76
N VAL A 387 -8.82 -6.68 16.42
CA VAL A 387 -8.52 -7.64 17.48
C VAL A 387 -9.40 -7.39 18.71
N CYS A 388 -9.47 -6.14 19.17
CA CYS A 388 -10.30 -5.77 20.31
C CYS A 388 -11.77 -6.10 20.08
N LEU A 389 -12.31 -5.88 18.88
CA LEU A 389 -13.71 -6.18 18.55
C LEU A 389 -13.96 -7.69 18.36
N LYS A 390 -12.97 -8.46 17.93
CA LYS A 390 -13.08 -9.93 17.87
C LYS A 390 -13.10 -10.55 19.27
N GLU A 391 -12.19 -10.11 20.14
CA GLU A 391 -12.16 -10.51 21.55
C GLU A 391 -13.42 -10.04 22.29
N PHE A 392 -13.89 -8.82 22.01
CA PHE A 392 -15.18 -8.35 22.48
C PHE A 392 -16.31 -9.23 21.94
N GLY A 393 -16.29 -9.62 20.67
CA GLY A 393 -17.29 -10.48 20.01
C GLY A 393 -17.41 -11.86 20.65
N TYR A 394 -16.29 -12.38 21.15
CA TYR A 394 -16.26 -13.62 21.93
C TYR A 394 -16.89 -13.43 23.31
N LEU A 395 -16.54 -12.35 24.03
CA LEU A 395 -17.14 -11.99 25.32
C LEU A 395 -18.65 -11.68 25.20
N LEU A 396 -19.05 -11.02 24.11
CA LEU A 396 -20.40 -10.66 23.68
C LEU A 396 -21.35 -11.88 23.53
N SER A 397 -20.81 -13.08 23.29
CA SER A 397 -21.61 -14.31 23.19
C SER A 397 -22.14 -14.82 24.53
N THR A 398 -21.68 -14.25 25.66
CA THR A 398 -21.95 -14.77 27.01
C THR A 398 -22.99 -13.97 27.81
N SER A 399 -23.34 -12.72 27.45
CA SER A 399 -24.45 -11.98 28.07
C SER A 399 -24.96 -10.79 27.24
N VAL A 400 -26.27 -10.52 27.27
CA VAL A 400 -26.91 -9.41 26.53
C VAL A 400 -26.48 -8.02 27.04
N ASP A 401 -26.17 -7.90 28.34
CA ASP A 401 -25.77 -6.63 28.93
C ASP A 401 -24.39 -6.17 28.46
N THR A 402 -23.43 -7.09 28.32
CA THR A 402 -22.10 -6.76 27.77
C THR A 402 -22.16 -6.30 26.31
N VAL A 403 -23.20 -6.71 25.56
CA VAL A 403 -23.46 -6.23 24.21
C VAL A 403 -23.78 -4.76 24.15
N PHE A 404 -24.69 -4.32 25.00
CA PHE A 404 -25.13 -2.94 25.04
C PHE A 404 -23.99 -2.00 25.47
N TYR A 405 -23.19 -2.39 26.48
CA TYR A 405 -22.06 -1.59 26.93
C TYR A 405 -20.94 -1.51 25.88
N GLY A 406 -20.57 -2.61 25.23
CA GLY A 406 -19.53 -2.64 24.21
C GLY A 406 -19.81 -1.73 22.99
N TYR A 407 -21.05 -1.80 22.47
CA TYR A 407 -21.48 -0.88 21.40
C TYR A 407 -21.50 0.58 21.87
N SER A 408 -21.95 0.84 23.10
CA SER A 408 -22.02 2.20 23.65
C SER A 408 -20.64 2.85 23.78
N TYR A 409 -19.64 2.15 24.33
CA TYR A 409 -18.28 2.68 24.43
C TYR A 409 -17.65 2.93 23.06
N THR A 410 -17.86 2.01 22.12
CA THR A 410 -17.34 2.15 20.75
C THR A 410 -17.99 3.33 20.04
N LEU A 411 -19.31 3.51 20.18
CA LEU A 411 -20.05 4.65 19.62
C LEU A 411 -19.55 5.97 20.18
N VAL A 412 -19.35 6.08 21.49
CA VAL A 412 -18.83 7.30 22.13
C VAL A 412 -17.40 7.58 21.68
N ALA A 413 -16.52 6.58 21.68
CA ALA A 413 -15.14 6.71 21.23
C ALA A 413 -15.07 7.16 19.76
N SER A 414 -15.81 6.51 18.87
CA SER A 414 -15.91 6.90 17.46
C SER A 414 -16.49 8.31 17.30
N GLY A 415 -17.50 8.69 18.09
CA GLY A 415 -18.02 10.06 18.09
C GLY A 415 -16.92 11.10 18.40
N ILE A 416 -16.15 10.86 19.47
CA ILE A 416 -15.02 11.72 19.87
C ILE A 416 -13.95 11.77 18.77
N PHE A 417 -13.56 10.62 18.22
CA PHE A 417 -12.54 10.56 17.16
C PHE A 417 -12.99 11.23 15.85
N SER A 418 -14.27 11.15 15.50
CA SER A 418 -14.85 11.89 14.37
C SER A 418 -14.76 13.39 14.56
N LEU A 419 -15.12 13.90 15.75
CA LEU A 419 -15.01 15.31 16.08
C LEU A 419 -13.55 15.77 16.08
N LEU A 420 -12.64 14.97 16.64
CA LEU A 420 -11.21 15.23 16.61
C LEU A 420 -10.69 15.28 15.16
N GLY A 421 -11.06 14.33 14.31
CA GLY A 421 -10.69 14.30 12.90
C GLY A 421 -11.14 15.54 12.14
N LEU A 422 -12.39 15.97 12.34
CA LEU A 422 -12.93 17.20 11.75
C LEU A 422 -12.21 18.47 12.28
N ALA A 423 -11.93 18.51 13.58
CA ALA A 423 -11.17 19.61 14.18
C ALA A 423 -9.75 19.68 13.61
N LEU A 424 -9.07 18.53 13.46
CA LEU A 424 -7.75 18.43 12.84
C LEU A 424 -7.78 18.83 11.36
N LEU A 425 -8.84 18.47 10.63
CA LEU A 425 -9.01 18.86 9.23
C LEU A 425 -9.17 20.38 9.06
N SER A 426 -10.00 20.98 9.92
CA SER A 426 -10.18 22.44 9.97
C SER A 426 -8.87 23.14 10.37
N TRP A 427 -8.20 22.64 11.41
CA TRP A 427 -6.92 23.19 11.86
C TRP A 427 -5.82 23.07 10.81
N GLY A 428 -5.74 21.91 10.14
CA GLY A 428 -4.78 21.67 9.09
C GLY A 428 -4.98 22.58 7.89
N SER A 429 -6.22 22.88 7.50
CA SER A 429 -6.54 23.92 6.51
C SER A 429 -6.05 25.31 6.95
N ALA A 430 -6.30 25.69 8.21
CA ALA A 430 -5.85 26.98 8.76
C ALA A 430 -4.31 27.07 8.92
N SER A 431 -3.65 25.96 9.26
CA SER A 431 -2.19 25.81 9.26
C SER A 431 -1.63 25.94 7.85
N PHE A 432 -2.30 25.30 6.89
CA PHE A 432 -1.95 25.39 5.47
C PHE A 432 -1.98 26.83 5.00
N ALA A 433 -3.04 27.58 5.30
CA ALA A 433 -3.22 28.98 4.94
C ALA A 433 -2.16 29.93 5.52
N ARG A 434 -1.42 29.52 6.56
CA ARG A 434 -0.41 30.34 7.25
C ARG A 434 1.03 30.13 6.78
N VAL A 435 1.28 29.17 5.89
CA VAL A 435 2.63 28.94 5.35
C VAL A 435 3.02 30.11 4.47
N LYS A 436 4.02 30.88 4.91
CA LYS A 436 4.70 31.84 4.04
C LYS A 436 5.49 31.04 3.00
N ILE A 437 5.17 31.25 1.73
CA ILE A 437 6.01 30.78 0.63
C ILE A 437 7.23 31.70 0.65
N THR A 438 8.34 31.22 1.22
CA THR A 438 9.67 31.85 1.12
C THR A 438 10.41 31.30 -0.06
#